data_AF-A0A0C3DNX3-F1
#
_entry.id   AF-A0A0C3DNX3-F1
#
_cell.length_a   1.000
_cell.length_b   1.000
_cell.length_c   1.000
_cell.angle_alpha   90.00
_cell.angle_beta   90.00
_cell.angle_gamma   90.00
#
_symmetry.space_group_name_H-M   'P 1'
#
loop_
_entity.id
_entity.type
_entity.pdbx_description
1 polymer ?
#
loop_
_entity_poly.entity_id
_entity_poly.type
_entity_poly.pdbx_seq_one_letter_code
_entity_poly.pdbx_strand_id
1 'polypeptide(L)'
;MWSRHNTESQRVLLGECAFTQSDQNVTEKLQAYVLDAPDILVVCKILIKQGDHYCSPGAKPSVAKGLRSSHLLTRAEFCSVNAGDFAQTVVDGHTWLSLSSVEIHVWVRQPGDSDINLDHLDGDGHTVGTLFPTIDVDDVNGAFQRGLQLIKEAALREMKASDVEERILDNVEGWSPPPLPFRC
;
A
#
# COMPACT_ATOMS: atom_id res chain seq x y z
N MET A 1 5.88 -9.83 38.22
CA MET A 1 7.05 -8.99 37.88
C MET A 1 7.22 -9.11 36.37
N TRP A 2 6.59 -8.20 35.62
CA TRP A 2 6.59 -8.23 34.16
C TRP A 2 7.88 -7.57 33.68
N SER A 3 8.69 -8.32 32.94
CA SER A 3 9.99 -7.86 32.48
C SER A 3 9.84 -6.74 31.46
N ARG A 4 10.64 -5.69 31.65
CA ARG A 4 10.76 -4.49 30.81
C ARG A 4 11.55 -4.79 29.52
N HIS A 5 11.03 -5.62 28.63
CA HIS A 5 11.61 -5.82 27.30
C HIS A 5 10.52 -5.74 26.25
N ASN A 6 10.23 -4.51 25.81
CA ASN A 6 10.24 -4.11 24.39
C ASN A 6 9.70 -2.67 24.31
N THR A 7 10.56 -1.66 24.47
CA THR A 7 10.14 -0.25 24.38
C THR A 7 10.33 0.36 22.99
N GLU A 8 10.89 -0.38 22.03
CA GLU A 8 11.01 0.07 20.65
C GLU A 8 10.43 -1.01 19.73
N SER A 9 9.17 -0.85 19.35
CA SER A 9 8.57 -1.67 18.30
C SER A 9 9.35 -1.44 17.00
N GLN A 10 10.08 -2.47 16.55
CA GLN A 10 10.78 -2.46 15.27
C GLN A 10 9.76 -2.28 14.13
N ARG A 11 9.96 -1.26 13.30
CA ARG A 11 9.13 -0.96 12.13
C ARG A 11 9.76 -1.59 10.92
N VAL A 12 9.33 -2.80 10.61
CA VAL A 12 9.91 -3.59 9.52
C VAL A 12 9.23 -3.38 8.16
N LEU A 13 7.99 -2.86 8.14
CA LEU A 13 7.21 -2.55 6.95
C LEU A 13 6.60 -1.15 7.09
N LEU A 14 6.76 -0.33 6.07
CA LEU A 14 6.16 1.00 5.95
C LEU A 14 5.31 1.07 4.68
N GLY A 15 4.07 1.55 4.79
CA GLY A 15 3.16 1.70 3.66
C GLY A 15 2.53 3.10 3.66
N GLU A 16 2.56 3.78 2.52
CA GLU A 16 1.88 5.06 2.31
C GLU A 16 1.01 4.99 1.05
N CYS A 17 -0.13 5.67 1.10
CA CYS A 17 -1.06 5.79 -0.03
C CYS A 17 -1.27 7.27 -0.34
N ALA A 18 -1.02 7.64 -1.60
CA ALA A 18 -1.16 8.99 -2.11
C ALA A 18 -2.42 9.12 -2.95
N PHE A 19 -3.32 10.00 -2.53
CA PHE A 19 -4.42 10.51 -3.35
C PHE A 19 -4.36 12.03 -3.27
N THR A 20 -4.34 12.73 -4.40
CA THR A 20 -4.20 14.21 -4.52
C THR A 20 -2.87 14.82 -4.06
N GLN A 21 -1.99 14.04 -3.42
CA GLN A 21 -0.62 14.45 -3.11
C GLN A 21 0.30 14.18 -4.31
N SER A 22 1.36 14.99 -4.48
CA SER A 22 2.37 14.71 -5.49
C SER A 22 3.18 13.49 -5.10
N ASP A 23 3.65 12.77 -6.12
CA ASP A 23 4.56 11.63 -5.94
C ASP A 23 5.83 12.02 -5.14
N GLN A 24 6.38 13.21 -5.46
CA GLN A 24 7.52 13.78 -4.77
C GLN A 24 7.29 13.93 -3.27
N ASN A 25 6.17 14.54 -2.85
CA ASN A 25 5.89 14.78 -1.44
C ASN A 25 5.77 13.46 -0.66
N VAL A 26 5.20 12.44 -1.27
CA VAL A 26 5.03 11.11 -0.65
C VAL A 26 6.38 10.41 -0.55
N THR A 27 7.21 10.53 -1.59
CA THR A 27 8.56 9.95 -1.61
C THR A 27 9.45 10.62 -0.56
N GLU A 28 9.43 11.95 -0.44
CA GLU A 28 10.15 12.70 0.61
C GLU A 28 9.70 12.27 2.02
N LYS A 29 8.39 12.08 2.23
CA LYS A 29 7.84 11.61 3.50
C LYS A 29 8.33 10.19 3.84
N LEU A 30 8.30 9.28 2.86
CA LEU A 30 8.80 7.92 3.01
C LEU A 30 10.30 7.91 3.30
N GLN A 31 11.07 8.76 2.63
CA GLN A 31 12.51 8.89 2.83
C GLN A 31 12.83 9.37 4.26
N ALA A 32 12.07 10.35 4.76
CA ALA A 32 12.21 10.80 6.15
C ALA A 32 11.96 9.66 7.15
N TYR A 33 10.97 8.79 6.90
CA TYR A 33 10.74 7.62 7.75
C TYR A 33 11.85 6.57 7.67
N VAL A 34 12.40 6.32 6.49
CA VAL A 34 13.53 5.37 6.32
C VAL A 34 14.77 5.88 7.06
N LEU A 35 15.03 7.19 7.03
CA LEU A 35 16.15 7.80 7.76
C LEU A 35 15.96 7.72 9.29
N ASP A 36 14.74 7.93 9.78
CA ASP A 36 14.42 7.86 11.22
C ASP A 36 14.36 6.42 11.75
N ALA A 37 14.09 5.44 10.89
CA ALA A 37 13.90 4.02 11.23
C ALA A 37 14.74 3.11 10.31
N PRO A 38 16.04 2.95 10.60
CA PRO A 38 16.97 2.15 9.79
C PRO A 38 16.72 0.64 9.90
N ASP A 39 15.67 0.22 10.57
CA ASP A 39 15.16 -1.15 10.68
C ASP A 39 14.08 -1.49 9.64
N ILE A 40 13.62 -0.52 8.84
CA ILE A 40 12.62 -0.75 7.78
C ILE A 40 13.18 -1.65 6.68
N LEU A 41 12.56 -2.82 6.50
CA LEU A 41 12.97 -3.82 5.51
C LEU A 41 12.16 -3.73 4.20
N VAL A 42 10.96 -3.15 4.27
CA VAL A 42 10.06 -3.01 3.13
C VAL A 42 9.37 -1.66 3.18
N VAL A 43 9.36 -0.95 2.04
CA VAL A 43 8.58 0.26 1.82
C VAL A 43 7.58 0.03 0.70
N CYS A 44 6.33 0.42 0.89
CA CYS A 44 5.28 0.39 -0.10
C CYS A 44 4.70 1.79 -0.31
N LYS A 45 4.54 2.19 -1.56
CA LYS A 45 3.87 3.44 -1.97
C LYS A 45 2.76 3.10 -2.96
N ILE A 46 1.53 3.45 -2.63
CA ILE A 46 0.38 3.34 -3.55
C ILE A 46 0.08 4.72 -4.09
N LEU A 47 0.21 4.92 -5.39
CA LEU A 47 -0.11 6.17 -6.08
C LEU A 47 -1.47 6.05 -6.78
N ILE A 48 -2.46 6.81 -6.33
CA ILE A 48 -3.77 6.90 -6.95
C ILE A 48 -3.83 8.20 -7.76
N LYS A 49 -3.76 8.07 -9.09
CA LYS A 49 -3.79 9.21 -10.01
C LYS A 49 -5.22 9.46 -10.47
N GLN A 50 -5.62 10.72 -10.38
CA GLN A 50 -6.92 11.16 -10.86
C GLN A 50 -6.89 11.33 -12.38
N GLY A 51 -7.96 10.93 -13.07
CA GLY A 51 -8.19 11.23 -14.48
C GLY A 51 -8.67 12.68 -14.61
N ASP A 52 -9.97 12.88 -14.43
CA ASP A 52 -10.56 14.22 -14.36
C ASP A 52 -10.52 14.78 -12.95
N HIS A 53 -10.10 16.03 -12.79
CA HIS A 53 -10.13 16.71 -11.50
C HIS A 53 -11.53 16.73 -10.89
N TYR A 54 -11.60 16.39 -9.60
CA TYR A 54 -12.87 16.42 -8.88
C TYR A 54 -13.35 17.86 -8.79
N CYS A 55 -14.61 18.07 -9.14
CA CYS A 55 -15.30 19.34 -8.95
C CYS A 55 -16.48 19.07 -8.02
N SER A 56 -16.64 19.89 -6.99
CA SER A 56 -17.79 19.72 -6.10
C SER A 56 -19.11 19.92 -6.88
N PRO A 57 -20.19 19.19 -6.53
CA PRO A 57 -21.50 19.41 -7.13
C PRO A 57 -21.97 20.87 -7.04
N GLY A 58 -21.58 21.57 -5.97
CA GLY A 58 -21.90 22.99 -5.75
C GLY A 58 -21.33 23.94 -6.80
N ALA A 59 -20.28 23.54 -7.53
CA ALA A 59 -19.74 24.31 -8.66
C ALA A 59 -20.71 24.38 -9.85
N LYS A 60 -21.71 23.50 -9.92
CA LYS A 60 -22.72 23.46 -10.99
C LYS A 60 -24.13 23.49 -10.37
N PRO A 61 -24.80 24.66 -10.32
CA PRO A 61 -26.10 24.81 -9.65
C PRO A 61 -27.19 23.85 -10.13
N SER A 62 -27.21 23.52 -11.42
CA SER A 62 -28.15 22.55 -12.01
C SER A 62 -27.92 21.14 -11.48
N VAL A 63 -26.67 20.69 -11.42
CA VAL A 63 -26.26 19.38 -10.88
C VAL A 63 -26.54 19.32 -9.38
N ALA A 64 -26.19 20.37 -8.63
CA ALA A 64 -26.49 20.44 -7.19
C ALA A 64 -27.99 20.36 -6.90
N LYS A 65 -28.84 21.02 -7.70
CA LYS A 65 -30.30 20.95 -7.57
C LYS A 65 -30.82 19.56 -7.91
N GLY A 66 -30.30 18.94 -8.97
CA GLY A 66 -30.62 17.57 -9.36
C GLY A 66 -30.33 16.59 -8.23
N LEU A 67 -29.08 16.55 -7.75
CA LEU A 67 -28.64 15.65 -6.69
C LEU A 67 -29.40 15.81 -5.37
N ARG A 68 -29.77 17.04 -4.99
CA ARG A 68 -30.60 17.27 -3.79
C ARG A 68 -32.03 16.77 -3.94
N SER A 69 -32.51 16.63 -5.17
CA SER A 69 -33.86 16.17 -5.49
C SER A 69 -33.89 14.67 -5.83
N SER A 70 -32.73 14.06 -6.06
CA SER A 70 -32.58 12.63 -6.32
C SER A 70 -32.90 11.78 -5.09
N HIS A 71 -33.29 10.52 -5.33
CA HIS A 71 -33.46 9.57 -4.24
C HIS A 71 -32.09 9.13 -3.70
N LEU A 72 -32.04 8.87 -2.39
CA LEU A 72 -30.84 8.31 -1.79
C LEU A 72 -30.73 6.84 -2.19
N LEU A 73 -29.67 6.49 -2.91
CA LEU A 73 -29.36 5.12 -3.26
C LEU A 73 -28.97 4.32 -2.01
N THR A 74 -29.52 3.13 -1.87
CA THR A 74 -28.96 2.09 -1.00
C THR A 74 -27.63 1.60 -1.56
N ARG A 75 -26.83 0.93 -0.73
CA ARG A 75 -25.56 0.33 -1.16
C ARG A 75 -25.74 -0.62 -2.35
N ALA A 76 -26.79 -1.44 -2.35
CA ALA A 76 -27.07 -2.38 -3.43
C ALA A 76 -27.39 -1.65 -4.74
N GLU A 77 -28.23 -0.61 -4.68
CA GLU A 77 -28.54 0.22 -5.84
C GLU A 77 -27.30 0.93 -6.39
N PHE A 78 -26.51 1.57 -5.52
CA PHE A 78 -25.26 2.23 -5.90
C PHE A 78 -24.26 1.26 -6.56
N CYS A 79 -24.07 0.07 -5.99
CA CYS A 79 -23.21 -0.96 -6.60
C CYS A 79 -23.75 -1.44 -7.95
N SER A 80 -25.08 -1.50 -8.14
CA SER A 80 -25.67 -1.94 -9.41
C SER A 80 -25.49 -0.92 -10.55
N VAL A 81 -25.52 0.39 -10.26
CA VAL A 81 -25.21 1.43 -11.26
C VAL A 81 -23.72 1.62 -11.51
N ASN A 82 -22.87 1.08 -10.63
CA ASN A 82 -21.42 1.22 -10.67
C ASN A 82 -20.70 -0.16 -10.73
N ALA A 83 -21.32 -1.12 -11.42
CA ALA A 83 -20.94 -2.53 -11.35
C ALA A 83 -19.65 -2.91 -12.10
N GLY A 84 -19.03 -1.97 -12.83
CA GLY A 84 -17.98 -2.28 -13.80
C GLY A 84 -16.58 -1.90 -13.38
N ASP A 85 -16.31 -0.60 -13.22
CA ASP A 85 -14.93 -0.12 -13.19
C ASP A 85 -14.75 0.97 -12.13
N PHE A 86 -13.76 0.78 -11.25
CA PHE A 86 -13.27 1.83 -10.37
C PHE A 86 -12.71 3.05 -11.14
N ALA A 87 -12.62 2.94 -12.48
CA ALA A 87 -12.20 3.96 -13.43
C ALA A 87 -13.01 5.26 -13.32
N GLN A 88 -14.35 5.17 -13.30
CA GLN A 88 -15.19 6.37 -13.30
C GLN A 88 -16.53 6.10 -12.63
N THR A 89 -16.85 6.88 -11.60
CA THR A 89 -18.15 6.83 -10.93
C THR A 89 -18.96 8.06 -11.31
N VAL A 90 -19.99 7.86 -12.14
CA VAL A 90 -20.93 8.91 -12.52
C VAL A 90 -22.30 8.57 -11.94
N VAL A 91 -22.84 9.44 -11.08
CA VAL A 91 -24.18 9.30 -10.49
C VAL A 91 -24.93 10.61 -10.70
N ASP A 92 -26.16 10.51 -11.23
CA ASP A 92 -27.01 11.65 -11.59
C ASP A 92 -26.31 12.73 -12.45
N GLY A 93 -25.51 12.28 -13.42
CA GLY A 93 -24.77 13.17 -14.32
C GLY A 93 -23.60 13.91 -13.66
N HIS A 94 -23.20 13.50 -12.45
CA HIS A 94 -22.04 14.03 -11.74
C HIS A 94 -20.93 12.98 -11.61
N THR A 95 -19.72 13.34 -12.01
CA THR A 95 -18.52 12.51 -11.85
C THR A 95 -17.98 12.64 -10.43
N TRP A 96 -18.20 11.62 -9.61
CA TRP A 96 -17.72 11.52 -8.22
C TRP A 96 -16.28 11.03 -8.12
N LEU A 97 -15.87 10.20 -9.07
CA LEU A 97 -14.53 9.63 -9.17
C LEU A 97 -14.15 9.50 -10.65
N SER A 98 -12.91 9.82 -10.98
CA SER A 98 -12.29 9.57 -12.27
C SER A 98 -10.83 9.19 -11.99
N LEU A 99 -10.45 7.95 -12.21
CA LEU A 99 -9.10 7.42 -12.01
C LEU A 99 -8.38 7.31 -13.35
N SER A 100 -7.10 7.69 -13.39
CA SER A 100 -6.22 7.47 -14.53
C SER A 100 -5.31 6.27 -14.33
N SER A 101 -4.72 6.13 -13.13
CA SER A 101 -3.96 4.94 -12.75
C SER A 101 -3.98 4.69 -11.25
N VAL A 102 -3.74 3.44 -10.87
CA VAL A 102 -3.37 3.05 -9.50
C VAL A 102 -2.08 2.25 -9.60
N GLU A 103 -0.98 2.83 -9.13
CA GLU A 103 0.35 2.23 -9.17
C GLU A 103 0.77 1.82 -7.76
N ILE A 104 1.45 0.68 -7.64
CA ILE A 104 2.05 0.20 -6.39
C ILE A 104 3.55 0.12 -6.63
N HIS A 105 4.32 0.85 -5.84
CA HIS A 105 5.77 0.74 -5.78
C HIS A 105 6.16 0.04 -4.49
N VAL A 106 7.05 -0.94 -4.60
CA VAL A 106 7.61 -1.66 -3.46
C VAL A 106 9.12 -1.58 -3.53
N TRP A 107 9.73 -1.19 -2.41
CA TRP A 107 11.16 -1.30 -2.19
C TRP A 107 11.43 -2.33 -1.12
N VAL A 108 12.39 -3.22 -1.38
CA VAL A 108 12.85 -4.26 -0.45
C VAL A 108 14.33 -4.06 -0.21
N ARG A 109 14.74 -3.98 1.06
CA ARG A 109 16.15 -3.82 1.43
C ARG A 109 16.99 -4.96 0.86
N GLN A 110 18.10 -4.64 0.22
CA GLN A 110 18.98 -5.66 -0.35
C GLN A 110 19.93 -6.24 0.71
N PRO A 111 20.39 -7.49 0.52
CA PRO A 111 21.39 -8.08 1.40
C PRO A 111 22.68 -7.26 1.44
N GLY A 112 23.07 -6.82 2.63
CA GLY A 112 24.29 -6.02 2.84
C GLY A 112 24.06 -4.52 2.90
N ASP A 113 22.87 -4.04 2.53
CA ASP A 113 22.51 -2.63 2.64
C ASP A 113 22.14 -2.25 4.08
N SER A 114 22.54 -1.04 4.48
CA SER A 114 22.17 -0.45 5.77
C SER A 114 20.72 0.01 5.84
N ASP A 115 20.14 0.40 4.71
CA ASP A 115 18.88 1.10 4.57
C ASP A 115 18.27 0.91 3.17
N ILE A 116 17.09 1.49 2.92
CA ILE A 116 16.42 1.45 1.63
C ILE A 116 16.63 2.78 0.91
N ASN A 117 17.19 2.72 -0.31
CA ASN A 117 17.29 3.90 -1.16
C ASN A 117 16.06 4.03 -2.08
N LEU A 118 15.20 5.01 -1.79
CA LEU A 118 13.99 5.28 -2.59
C LEU A 118 14.30 5.96 -3.94
N ASP A 119 15.47 6.57 -4.11
CA ASP A 119 15.89 7.22 -5.36
C ASP A 119 16.39 6.19 -6.40
N HIS A 120 16.68 4.97 -5.96
CA HIS A 120 17.17 3.91 -6.82
C HIS A 120 15.99 3.12 -7.42
N LEU A 121 15.49 3.62 -8.54
CA LEU A 121 14.35 3.02 -9.25
C LEU A 121 14.74 1.86 -10.18
N ASP A 122 16.03 1.75 -10.51
CA ASP A 122 16.56 0.80 -11.49
C ASP A 122 17.39 -0.28 -10.78
N GLY A 123 16.76 -1.35 -10.31
CA GLY A 123 17.47 -2.48 -9.69
C GLY A 123 16.55 -3.49 -9.00
N ASP A 124 17.15 -4.58 -8.52
CA ASP A 124 16.43 -5.72 -7.90
C ASP A 124 15.69 -5.38 -6.59
N GLY A 125 15.96 -4.19 -6.03
CA GLY A 125 15.35 -3.68 -4.80
C GLY A 125 14.11 -2.83 -4.98
N HIS A 126 13.74 -2.45 -6.21
CA HIS A 126 12.52 -1.69 -6.50
C HIS A 126 11.66 -2.46 -7.51
N THR A 127 10.35 -2.39 -7.32
CA THR A 127 9.39 -2.97 -8.26
C THR A 127 8.16 -2.09 -8.31
N VAL A 128 7.61 -1.93 -9.51
CA VAL A 128 6.36 -1.22 -9.75
C VAL A 128 5.34 -2.18 -10.35
N GLY A 129 4.08 -2.05 -9.95
CA GLY A 129 2.95 -2.74 -10.53
C GLY A 129 1.76 -1.82 -10.63
N THR A 130 0.76 -2.23 -11.38
CA THR A 130 -0.43 -1.44 -11.69
C THR A 130 -1.68 -2.22 -11.28
N LEU A 131 -2.59 -1.58 -10.56
CA LEU A 131 -3.94 -2.12 -10.27
C LEU A 131 -4.99 -1.58 -11.24
N PHE A 132 -4.73 -0.43 -11.87
CA PHE A 132 -5.60 0.22 -12.83
C PHE A 132 -4.77 1.02 -13.85
N PRO A 133 -5.05 0.96 -15.17
CA PRO A 133 -6.21 0.32 -15.80
C PRO A 133 -6.09 -1.19 -16.01
N THR A 134 -4.88 -1.72 -16.09
CA THR A 134 -4.61 -3.14 -16.24
C THR A 134 -3.95 -3.65 -14.97
N ILE A 135 -4.44 -4.78 -14.45
CA ILE A 135 -3.84 -5.43 -13.29
C ILE A 135 -2.56 -6.12 -13.75
N ASP A 136 -1.42 -5.62 -13.29
CA ASP A 136 -0.08 -6.17 -13.47
C ASP A 136 0.69 -5.98 -12.16
N VAL A 137 0.62 -6.97 -11.29
CA VAL A 137 1.16 -6.91 -9.92
C VAL A 137 1.99 -8.14 -9.57
N ASP A 138 2.38 -8.95 -10.54
CA ASP A 138 3.11 -10.20 -10.30
C ASP A 138 4.48 -9.93 -9.68
N ASP A 139 5.20 -8.94 -10.20
CA ASP A 139 6.51 -8.57 -9.64
C ASP A 139 6.34 -7.93 -8.25
N VAL A 140 5.31 -7.09 -8.06
CA VAL A 140 4.98 -6.47 -6.75
C VAL A 140 4.69 -7.54 -5.70
N ASN A 141 3.91 -8.55 -6.08
CA ASN A 141 3.62 -9.72 -5.27
C ASN A 141 4.90 -10.47 -4.90
N GLY A 142 5.78 -10.70 -5.87
CA GLY A 142 7.11 -11.27 -5.63
C GLY A 142 7.96 -10.43 -4.66
N ALA A 143 7.94 -9.11 -4.80
CA ALA A 143 8.64 -8.20 -3.90
C ALA A 143 8.10 -8.28 -2.47
N PHE A 144 6.77 -8.30 -2.28
CA PHE A 144 6.17 -8.50 -0.96
C PHE A 144 6.54 -9.85 -0.34
N GLN A 145 6.58 -10.93 -1.12
CA GLN A 145 7.02 -12.23 -0.63
C GLN A 145 8.47 -12.20 -0.16
N ARG A 146 9.38 -11.60 -0.93
CA ARG A 146 10.77 -11.39 -0.53
C ARG A 146 10.86 -10.57 0.75
N GLY A 147 10.10 -9.47 0.83
CA GLY A 147 10.03 -8.61 2.00
C GLY A 147 9.54 -9.34 3.25
N LEU A 148 8.46 -10.11 3.15
CA LEU A 148 7.94 -10.93 4.26
C LEU A 148 8.95 -11.97 4.74
N GLN A 149 9.71 -12.57 3.82
CA GLN A 149 10.78 -13.50 4.17
C GLN A 149 11.91 -12.80 4.95
N LEU A 150 12.32 -11.59 4.55
CA LEU A 150 13.31 -10.80 5.30
C LEU A 150 12.82 -10.42 6.70
N ILE A 151 11.54 -10.02 6.81
CA ILE A 151 10.90 -9.72 8.09
C ILE A 151 10.93 -10.94 9.02
N LYS A 152 10.57 -12.11 8.49
CA LYS A 152 10.65 -13.38 9.22
C LYS A 152 12.08 -13.66 9.72
N GLU A 153 13.08 -13.50 8.85
CA GLU A 153 14.49 -13.74 9.20
C GLU A 153 15.03 -12.74 10.23
N ALA A 154 14.61 -11.47 10.17
CA ALA A 154 14.93 -10.47 11.19
C ALA A 154 14.32 -10.83 12.54
N ALA A 155 13.02 -11.16 12.57
CA ALA A 155 12.34 -11.57 13.79
C ALA A 155 12.96 -12.83 14.41
N LEU A 156 13.30 -13.85 13.60
CA LEU A 156 13.98 -15.06 14.07
C LEU A 156 15.35 -14.76 14.69
N ARG A 157 16.13 -13.85 14.10
CA ARG A 157 17.44 -13.45 14.64
C ARG A 157 17.29 -12.77 16.00
N GLU A 158 16.34 -11.85 16.14
CA GLU A 158 16.07 -11.19 17.42
C GLU A 158 15.56 -12.15 18.50
N MET A 159 14.66 -13.06 18.15
CA MET A 159 14.15 -14.07 19.07
C MET A 159 15.25 -15.01 19.58
N LYS A 160 16.15 -15.46 18.68
CA LYS A 160 17.31 -16.29 19.05
C LYS A 160 18.28 -15.53 19.97
N ALA A 161 18.44 -14.23 19.76
CA ALA A 161 19.27 -13.38 20.62
C ALA A 161 18.63 -13.11 22.00
N SER A 162 17.31 -13.24 22.12
CA SER A 162 16.53 -12.92 23.32
C SER A 162 16.13 -14.13 24.17
N ASP A 163 16.69 -15.31 23.87
CA ASP A 163 16.46 -16.58 24.59
C ASP A 163 14.95 -16.95 24.71
N VAL A 164 14.22 -16.73 23.60
CA VAL A 164 12.77 -16.99 23.49
C VAL A 164 12.51 -18.51 23.45
N GLU A 165 11.37 -18.95 24.01
CA GLU A 165 10.95 -20.37 24.02
C GLU A 165 11.05 -21.02 22.63
N GLU A 166 11.67 -22.21 22.60
CA GLU A 166 11.91 -23.02 21.40
C GLU A 166 10.64 -23.28 20.57
N ARG A 167 9.48 -23.47 21.23
CA ARG A 167 8.19 -23.65 20.54
C ARG A 167 7.75 -22.43 19.74
N ILE A 168 8.07 -21.23 20.18
CA ILE A 168 7.71 -19.99 19.47
C ILE A 168 8.64 -19.83 18.27
N LEU A 169 9.93 -20.16 18.43
CA LEU A 169 10.89 -20.20 17.33
C LEU A 169 10.46 -21.20 16.25
N ASP A 170 10.09 -22.42 16.61
CA ASP A 170 9.61 -23.46 15.69
C ASP A 170 8.38 -23.01 14.89
N ASN A 171 7.43 -22.33 15.54
CA ASN A 171 6.23 -21.82 14.89
C ASN A 171 6.56 -20.76 13.83
N VAL A 172 7.47 -19.83 14.13
CA VAL A 172 7.90 -18.80 13.17
C VAL A 172 8.72 -19.43 12.06
N GLU A 173 9.60 -20.37 12.36
CA GLU A 173 10.41 -21.10 11.39
C GLU A 173 9.55 -21.92 10.42
N GLY A 174 8.49 -22.56 10.91
CA GLY A 174 7.50 -23.29 10.12
C GLY A 174 6.50 -22.42 9.35
N TRP A 175 6.37 -21.13 9.69
CA TRP A 175 5.46 -20.22 8.99
C TRP A 175 5.95 -19.95 7.56
N SER A 176 5.06 -20.02 6.59
CA SER A 176 5.32 -19.58 5.21
C SER A 176 4.42 -18.40 4.88
N PRO A 177 4.90 -17.41 4.11
CA PRO A 177 4.04 -16.35 3.61
C PRO A 177 2.81 -16.94 2.90
N PRO A 178 1.62 -16.38 3.09
CA PRO A 178 0.44 -16.84 2.39
C PRO A 178 0.68 -16.78 0.86
N PRO A 179 0.12 -17.73 0.09
CA PRO A 179 0.21 -17.70 -1.36
C PRO A 179 -0.43 -16.42 -1.91
N LEU A 180 0.07 -15.95 -3.06
CA LEU A 180 -0.35 -14.69 -3.66
C LEU A 180 -1.87 -14.66 -3.86
N PRO A 181 -2.56 -13.60 -3.39
CA PRO A 181 -4.03 -13.53 -3.45
C PRO A 181 -4.60 -13.27 -4.84
N PHE A 182 -3.77 -12.95 -5.84
CA PHE A 182 -4.25 -12.55 -7.16
C PHE A 182 -3.46 -13.26 -8.26
N ARG A 183 -3.97 -14.43 -8.68
CA ARG A 183 -3.89 -14.81 -10.09
C ARG A 183 -5.22 -14.40 -10.69
N CYS A 184 -5.26 -13.25 -11.35
CA CYS A 184 -6.34 -12.93 -12.28
C CYS A 184 -6.02 -13.56 -13.64
#